data_AF-A0A8T1H7D9-F1
#
_entry.id   AF-A0A8T1H7D9-F1
#
_cell.length_a   1.000
_cell.length_b   1.000
_cell.length_c   1.000
_cell.angle_alpha   90.00
_cell.angle_beta   90.00
_cell.angle_gamma   90.00
#
_symmetry.space_group_name_H-M   'P 1'
#
loop_
_entity.id
_entity.type
_entity.pdbx_description
1 polymer ?
#
loop_
_entity_poly.entity_id
_entity_poly.type
_entity_poly.pdbx_seq_one_letter_code
_entity_poly.pdbx_strand_id
1 'polypeptide(L)'
;MEYEQGAENQPMDGNPSMRGPSESATHIARADCPHLSDPEWEALQRLATVIGEAAVATMLRTLSPTEQHGVALGFIVKEQRDAATATTTTASSGTTPRVQSLKLHVSNYVGKEGEPLLRWLVEVDTAIAARRIFDDPSKVAFAMSCLGGRARSWAYGRRLTDATCFGTYAEFKEELRQAFEPPKNEF
;
A
#
# COMPACT_ATOMS: atom_id res chain seq x y z
N MET A 1 7.03 -74.74 -61.55
CA MET A 1 8.32 -74.21 -61.06
C MET A 1 8.06 -73.71 -59.65
N GLU A 2 8.59 -74.46 -58.68
CA GLU A 2 9.21 -74.06 -57.40
C GLU A 2 8.62 -72.88 -56.58
N TYR A 3 8.12 -73.26 -55.38
CA TYR A 3 8.11 -72.70 -54.00
C TYR A 3 8.84 -71.35 -53.73
N GLU A 4 8.51 -70.48 -52.77
CA GLU A 4 8.15 -70.57 -51.33
C GLU A 4 7.30 -69.33 -50.92
N GLN A 5 6.23 -69.44 -50.12
CA GLN A 5 6.15 -69.47 -48.65
C GLN A 5 6.58 -68.17 -47.93
N GLY A 6 5.57 -67.48 -47.40
CA GLY A 6 5.66 -66.36 -46.47
C GLY A 6 4.28 -66.09 -45.85
N ALA A 7 3.89 -66.90 -44.86
CA ALA A 7 2.90 -66.53 -43.85
C ALA A 7 3.49 -65.38 -43.02
N GLU A 8 2.76 -64.42 -42.48
CA GLU A 8 1.82 -64.50 -41.36
C GLU A 8 1.55 -63.00 -41.03
N ASN A 9 0.36 -62.42 -40.98
CA ASN A 9 -0.67 -62.53 -39.94
C ASN A 9 -1.81 -61.56 -40.30
N GLN A 10 -3.05 -62.02 -40.22
CA GLN A 10 -4.26 -61.21 -40.06
C GLN A 10 -4.64 -61.25 -38.57
N PRO A 11 -5.33 -60.24 -37.99
CA PRO A 11 -6.78 -60.29 -38.09
C PRO A 11 -7.46 -58.92 -38.27
N MET A 12 -8.70 -59.00 -38.77
CA MET A 12 -9.72 -57.95 -38.73
C MET A 12 -10.07 -57.60 -37.28
N ASP A 13 -9.88 -56.34 -36.88
CA ASP A 13 -10.42 -55.81 -35.61
C ASP A 13 -11.53 -54.79 -35.86
N GLY A 14 -12.75 -55.24 -35.53
CA GLY A 14 -13.79 -54.56 -34.75
C GLY A 14 -13.91 -53.03 -34.70
N ASN A 15 -15.01 -52.55 -35.28
CA ASN A 15 -16.03 -51.63 -34.72
C ASN A 15 -15.65 -50.17 -34.27
N PRO A 16 -16.56 -49.18 -34.46
CA PRO A 16 -16.27 -47.76 -34.27
C PRO A 16 -16.46 -47.35 -32.80
N SER A 17 -15.42 -46.74 -32.22
CA SER A 17 -15.50 -46.16 -30.88
C SER A 17 -15.70 -44.65 -30.96
N MET A 18 -16.93 -44.23 -30.67
CA MET A 18 -17.28 -42.87 -30.26
C MET A 18 -16.51 -42.46 -29.00
N ARG A 19 -16.30 -41.13 -28.85
CA ARG A 19 -16.03 -40.38 -27.60
C ARG A 19 -14.54 -40.31 -27.20
N GLY A 20 -13.88 -39.16 -27.13
CA GLY A 20 -14.31 -37.77 -27.28
C GLY A 20 -13.11 -36.81 -27.26
N PRO A 21 -13.32 -35.48 -27.36
CA PRO A 21 -12.25 -34.50 -27.21
C PRO A 21 -11.99 -34.28 -25.73
N SER A 22 -10.97 -34.92 -25.16
CA SER A 22 -10.52 -34.58 -23.82
C SER A 22 -9.02 -34.83 -23.70
N GLU A 23 -8.35 -33.94 -22.96
CA GLU A 23 -6.96 -34.01 -22.49
C GLU A 23 -5.86 -33.22 -23.24
N SER A 24 -6.16 -32.08 -23.88
CA SER A 24 -5.11 -31.06 -24.16
C SER A 24 -5.69 -29.66 -24.40
N ALA A 25 -6.32 -29.03 -23.40
CA ALA A 25 -6.79 -27.64 -23.56
C ALA A 25 -6.94 -26.84 -22.26
N THR A 26 -6.16 -27.13 -21.21
CA THR A 26 -6.19 -26.36 -19.96
C THR A 26 -5.24 -25.17 -19.93
N HIS A 27 -4.27 -25.12 -20.85
CA HIS A 27 -3.28 -24.05 -20.93
C HIS A 27 -3.72 -22.96 -21.91
N ILE A 28 -3.74 -21.70 -21.46
CA ILE A 28 -4.10 -20.53 -22.27
C ILE A 28 -2.81 -19.85 -22.71
N ALA A 29 -2.55 -19.75 -24.01
CA ALA A 29 -1.38 -19.05 -24.50
C ALA A 29 -1.69 -17.57 -24.74
N ARG A 30 -0.68 -16.70 -24.60
CA ARG A 30 -0.76 -15.27 -24.93
C ARG A 30 -1.25 -15.04 -26.37
N ALA A 31 -0.90 -15.96 -27.28
CA ALA A 31 -1.30 -15.94 -28.68
C ALA A 31 -2.82 -16.07 -28.88
N ASP A 32 -3.54 -16.68 -27.93
CA ASP A 32 -4.99 -16.89 -28.01
C ASP A 32 -5.79 -15.64 -27.63
N CYS A 33 -5.12 -14.62 -27.06
CA CYS A 33 -5.76 -13.38 -26.60
C CYS A 33 -4.97 -12.13 -27.06
N PRO A 34 -4.87 -11.86 -28.38
CA PRO A 34 -4.11 -10.71 -28.89
C PRO A 34 -4.73 -9.36 -28.52
N HIS A 35 -6.02 -9.32 -28.17
CA HIS A 35 -6.74 -8.11 -27.78
C HIS A 35 -6.40 -7.62 -26.37
N LEU A 36 -5.78 -8.44 -25.53
CA LEU A 36 -5.38 -8.05 -24.18
C LEU A 36 -4.03 -7.33 -24.19
N SER A 37 -3.93 -6.28 -23.38
CA SER A 37 -2.65 -5.63 -23.09
C SER A 37 -1.80 -6.50 -22.16
N ASP A 38 -0.49 -6.27 -22.13
CA ASP A 38 0.43 -7.00 -21.26
C ASP A 38 0.05 -6.94 -19.77
N PRO A 39 -0.32 -5.79 -19.17
CA PRO A 39 -0.74 -5.77 -17.76
C PRO A 39 -2.02 -6.55 -17.49
N GLU A 40 -2.95 -6.61 -18.45
CA GLU A 40 -4.20 -7.38 -18.35
C GLU A 40 -3.93 -8.88 -18.46
N TRP A 41 -3.05 -9.29 -19.38
CA TRP A 41 -2.62 -10.68 -19.50
C TRP A 41 -1.94 -11.16 -18.22
N GLU A 42 -1.00 -10.37 -17.70
CA GLU A 42 -0.32 -10.64 -16.43
C GLU A 42 -1.31 -10.72 -15.25
N ALA A 43 -2.36 -9.90 -15.26
CA ALA A 43 -3.42 -9.97 -14.27
C ALA A 43 -4.22 -11.27 -14.35
N LEU A 44 -4.52 -11.78 -15.55
CA LEU A 44 -5.18 -13.05 -15.72
C LEU A 44 -4.29 -14.23 -15.32
N GLN A 45 -2.99 -14.17 -15.57
CA GLN A 45 -2.02 -15.15 -15.09
C GLN A 45 -2.02 -15.20 -13.55
N ARG A 46 -2.05 -14.04 -12.88
CA ARG A 46 -2.20 -13.98 -11.42
C ARG A 46 -3.58 -14.44 -10.95
N LEU A 47 -4.66 -14.11 -11.66
CA LEU A 47 -5.99 -14.63 -11.32
C LEU A 47 -6.03 -16.17 -11.43
N ALA A 48 -5.32 -16.74 -12.40
CA ALA A 48 -5.20 -18.19 -12.56
C ALA A 48 -4.50 -18.87 -11.37
N THR A 49 -3.60 -18.18 -10.66
CA THR A 49 -3.02 -18.73 -9.43
C THR A 49 -4.02 -18.74 -8.26
N VAL A 50 -5.05 -17.90 -8.31
CA VAL A 50 -6.09 -17.79 -7.26
C VAL A 50 -7.23 -18.79 -7.49
N ILE A 51 -7.77 -18.85 -8.70
CA ILE A 51 -8.96 -19.66 -9.02
C ILE A 51 -8.69 -20.87 -9.92
N GLY A 52 -7.44 -21.05 -10.36
CA GLY A 52 -7.01 -22.12 -11.24
C GLY A 52 -7.08 -21.76 -12.73
N GLU A 53 -6.11 -22.25 -13.50
CA GLU A 53 -6.02 -22.03 -14.95
C GLU A 53 -7.25 -22.51 -15.71
N ALA A 54 -7.83 -23.67 -15.34
CA ALA A 54 -9.01 -24.21 -16.00
C ALA A 54 -10.25 -23.30 -15.86
N ALA A 55 -10.38 -22.61 -14.72
CA ALA A 55 -11.45 -21.66 -14.48
C ALA A 55 -11.26 -20.41 -15.33
N VAL A 56 -10.04 -19.85 -15.36
CA VAL A 56 -9.72 -18.70 -16.23
C VAL A 56 -9.89 -19.06 -17.71
N ALA A 57 -9.49 -20.26 -18.13
CA ALA A 57 -9.64 -20.73 -19.51
C ALA A 57 -11.12 -20.85 -19.90
N THR A 58 -11.96 -21.27 -18.97
CA THR A 58 -13.42 -21.31 -19.17
C THR A 58 -13.96 -19.90 -19.32
N MET A 59 -13.56 -18.96 -18.45
CA MET A 59 -13.96 -17.55 -18.55
C MET A 59 -13.57 -16.93 -19.90
N LEU A 60 -12.34 -17.15 -20.38
CA LEU A 60 -11.91 -16.60 -21.67
C LEU A 60 -12.62 -17.24 -22.87
N ARG A 61 -13.09 -18.49 -22.76
CA ARG A 61 -13.90 -19.13 -23.82
C ARG A 61 -15.35 -18.68 -23.83
N THR A 62 -15.91 -18.28 -22.67
CA THR A 62 -17.32 -17.91 -22.55
C THR A 62 -17.58 -16.41 -22.64
N LEU A 63 -16.62 -15.58 -22.22
CA LEU A 63 -16.77 -14.13 -22.15
C LEU A 63 -16.35 -13.46 -23.47
N SER A 64 -17.07 -12.41 -23.85
CA SER A 64 -16.70 -11.55 -24.96
C SER A 64 -15.39 -10.79 -24.68
N PRO A 65 -14.66 -10.31 -25.71
CA PRO A 65 -13.42 -9.56 -25.52
C PRO A 65 -13.54 -8.41 -24.53
N THR A 66 -14.63 -7.64 -24.57
CA THR A 66 -14.86 -6.51 -23.64
C THR A 66 -15.03 -6.97 -22.19
N GLU A 67 -15.72 -8.09 -21.97
CA GLU A 67 -15.90 -8.66 -20.63
C GLU A 67 -14.59 -9.21 -20.08
N GLN A 68 -13.72 -9.77 -20.92
CA GLN A 68 -12.38 -10.21 -20.52
C GLN A 68 -11.52 -9.06 -20.01
N HIS A 69 -11.57 -7.90 -20.68
CA HIS A 69 -10.91 -6.67 -20.18
C HIS A 69 -11.51 -6.26 -18.83
N GLY A 70 -12.84 -6.31 -18.69
CA GLY A 70 -13.52 -6.01 -17.43
C GLY A 70 -13.03 -6.89 -16.27
N VAL A 71 -12.85 -8.20 -16.51
CA VAL A 71 -12.31 -9.14 -15.52
C VAL A 71 -10.86 -8.80 -15.17
N ALA A 72 -10.00 -8.57 -16.18
CA ALA A 72 -8.59 -8.27 -15.96
C ALA A 72 -8.41 -6.94 -15.19
N LEU A 73 -9.10 -5.88 -15.61
CA LEU A 73 -9.07 -4.57 -14.94
C LEU A 73 -9.68 -4.64 -13.54
N GLY A 74 -10.79 -5.35 -13.37
CA GLY A 74 -11.41 -5.57 -12.07
C GLY A 74 -10.46 -6.26 -11.09
N PHE A 75 -9.73 -7.27 -11.57
CA PHE A 75 -8.70 -7.94 -10.79
C PHE A 75 -7.52 -7.03 -10.45
N ILE A 76 -7.00 -6.25 -11.42
CA ILE A 76 -5.93 -5.26 -11.17
C ILE A 76 -6.33 -4.24 -10.11
N VAL A 77 -7.55 -3.68 -10.19
CA VAL A 77 -8.05 -2.70 -9.23
C VAL A 77 -8.24 -3.32 -7.85
N LYS A 78 -8.72 -4.57 -7.80
CA LYS A 78 -8.85 -5.33 -6.55
C LYS A 78 -7.49 -5.59 -5.91
N GLU A 79 -6.51 -6.03 -6.68
CA GLU A 79 -5.12 -6.23 -6.25
C GLU A 79 -4.50 -4.94 -5.72
N GLN A 80 -4.69 -3.80 -6.41
CA GLN A 80 -4.19 -2.51 -5.93
C GLN A 80 -4.86 -2.08 -4.61
N ARG A 81 -6.17 -2.32 -4.47
CA ARG A 81 -6.88 -2.04 -3.22
C ARG A 81 -6.38 -2.95 -2.10
N ASP A 82 -6.18 -4.23 -2.39
CA ASP A 82 -5.72 -5.21 -1.40
C ASP A 82 -4.28 -4.91 -0.98
N ALA A 83 -3.39 -4.54 -1.91
CA ALA A 83 -2.04 -4.03 -1.61
C ALA A 83 -2.06 -2.74 -0.78
N ALA A 84 -2.98 -1.80 -1.06
CA ALA A 84 -3.16 -0.59 -0.27
C ALA A 84 -3.67 -0.89 1.16
N THR A 85 -4.56 -1.88 1.32
CA THR A 85 -5.04 -2.32 2.65
C THR A 85 -4.03 -3.18 3.42
N ALA A 86 -3.25 -4.01 2.73
CA ALA A 86 -2.17 -4.81 3.31
C ALA A 86 -1.01 -3.93 3.80
N THR A 87 -0.82 -2.76 3.17
CA THR A 87 0.09 -1.71 3.66
C THR A 87 -0.30 -1.19 5.06
N THR A 88 -1.54 -1.42 5.52
CA THR A 88 -1.98 -1.05 6.87
C THR A 88 -1.85 -2.19 7.90
N THR A 89 -1.65 -3.46 7.49
CA THR A 89 -1.80 -4.58 8.45
C THR A 89 -0.68 -5.64 8.48
N THR A 90 0.23 -5.76 7.50
CA THR A 90 1.26 -6.82 7.59
C THR A 90 2.64 -6.39 7.12
N ALA A 91 3.56 -6.30 8.08
CA ALA A 91 4.99 -6.24 7.86
C ALA A 91 5.55 -7.58 7.34
N SER A 92 6.73 -7.49 6.73
CA SER A 92 7.66 -8.57 6.40
C SER A 92 7.45 -9.35 5.10
N SER A 93 7.94 -8.79 3.99
CA SER A 93 9.06 -9.37 3.20
C SER A 93 9.28 -8.51 1.96
N GLY A 94 10.50 -7.98 1.79
CA GLY A 94 10.84 -7.15 0.64
C GLY A 94 11.88 -6.09 1.00
N THR A 95 13.13 -6.46 0.75
CA THR A 95 14.44 -5.80 0.97
C THR A 95 14.51 -4.31 0.66
N THR A 96 13.88 -3.47 1.48
CA THR A 96 14.25 -2.06 1.66
C THR A 96 14.17 -1.77 3.16
N PRO A 97 15.16 -1.08 3.78
CA PRO A 97 14.95 -0.52 5.09
C PRO A 97 13.94 0.62 4.92
N ARG A 98 12.65 0.28 4.93
CA ARG A 98 11.58 1.25 5.13
C ARG A 98 11.78 1.77 6.54
N VAL A 99 12.45 2.91 6.64
CA VAL A 99 12.68 3.59 7.91
C VAL A 99 11.31 3.97 8.47
N GLN A 100 10.82 3.11 9.35
CA GLN A 100 9.51 3.22 9.98
C GLN A 100 9.51 4.47 10.87
N SER A 101 8.55 5.38 10.66
CA SER A 101 8.33 6.50 11.55
C SER A 101 7.58 6.01 12.79
N LEU A 102 8.07 6.36 13.98
CA LEU A 102 7.46 5.97 15.25
C LEU A 102 6.48 7.05 15.70
N LYS A 103 5.24 6.67 15.98
CA LYS A 103 4.22 7.60 16.52
C LYS A 103 4.35 7.67 18.04
N LEU A 104 5.29 8.49 18.53
CA LEU A 104 5.42 8.76 19.96
C LEU A 104 4.24 9.60 20.47
N HIS A 105 3.75 9.28 21.66
CA HIS A 105 2.77 10.10 22.37
C HIS A 105 3.45 11.33 22.95
N VAL A 106 2.83 12.50 22.83
CA VAL A 106 3.27 13.76 23.45
C VAL A 106 2.13 14.28 24.28
N SER A 107 2.39 14.57 25.55
CA SER A 107 1.37 15.13 26.44
C SER A 107 1.00 16.54 25.99
N ASN A 108 -0.26 16.95 26.20
CA ASN A 108 -0.64 18.31 25.85
C ASN A 108 0.00 19.31 26.81
N TYR A 109 0.68 20.34 26.30
CA TYR A 109 1.11 21.48 27.10
C TYR A 109 -0.01 22.49 27.22
N VAL A 110 -0.52 22.71 28.42
CA VAL A 110 -1.69 23.57 28.67
C VAL A 110 -1.29 25.04 28.82
N GLY A 111 -0.04 25.31 29.20
CA GLY A 111 0.45 26.65 29.51
C GLY A 111 0.01 27.10 30.90
N LYS A 112 -0.04 26.20 31.88
CA LYS A 112 -0.26 26.54 33.30
C LYS A 112 1.03 27.02 33.97
N GLU A 113 0.91 27.84 35.00
CA GLU A 113 2.06 28.26 35.80
C GLU A 113 2.69 27.03 36.49
N GLY A 114 4.02 26.93 36.46
CA GLY A 114 4.76 25.77 36.97
C GLY A 114 4.69 24.52 36.08
N GLU A 115 3.94 24.55 34.96
CA GLU A 115 3.97 23.46 33.98
C GLU A 115 5.33 23.42 33.28
N PRO A 116 5.95 22.24 33.15
CA PRO A 116 7.36 22.11 32.76
C PRO A 116 7.58 22.27 31.25
N LEU A 117 7.54 23.51 30.75
CA LEU A 117 7.67 23.83 29.31
C LEU A 117 8.91 23.18 28.66
N LEU A 118 10.08 23.29 29.30
CA LEU A 118 11.33 22.76 28.75
C LEU A 118 11.30 21.23 28.60
N ARG A 119 10.69 20.53 29.57
CA ARG A 119 10.51 19.06 29.48
C ARG A 119 9.60 18.71 28.31
N TRP A 120 8.48 19.43 28.17
CA TRP A 120 7.56 19.22 27.07
C TRP A 120 8.20 19.48 25.70
N LEU A 121 9.03 20.53 25.56
CA LEU A 121 9.78 20.80 24.33
C LEU A 121 10.71 19.63 23.96
N VAL A 122 11.35 19.00 24.95
CA VAL A 122 12.18 17.79 24.72
C VAL A 122 11.33 16.61 24.26
N GLU A 123 10.14 16.41 24.81
CA GLU A 123 9.19 15.38 24.34
C GLU A 123 8.79 15.62 22.88
N VAL A 124 8.47 16.87 22.53
CA VAL A 124 8.12 17.25 21.15
C VAL A 124 9.29 17.05 20.19
N ASP A 125 10.50 17.50 20.55
CA ASP A 125 11.70 17.34 19.74
C ASP A 125 12.01 15.84 19.50
N THR A 126 11.83 15.01 20.53
CA THR A 126 11.98 13.55 20.43
C THR A 126 10.93 12.94 19.51
N ALA A 127 9.67 13.37 19.61
CA ALA A 127 8.59 12.92 18.73
C ALA A 127 8.79 13.37 17.27
N ILE A 128 9.28 14.59 17.04
CA ILE A 128 9.64 15.10 15.70
C ILE A 128 10.72 14.22 15.07
N ALA A 129 11.79 13.93 15.82
CA ALA A 129 12.89 13.09 15.36
C ALA A 129 12.42 11.65 15.05
N ALA A 130 11.64 11.05 15.96
CA ALA A 130 11.11 9.70 15.80
C ALA A 130 10.10 9.57 14.66
N ARG A 131 9.30 10.63 14.41
CA ARG A 131 8.35 10.70 13.30
C ARG A 131 9.00 11.13 11.99
N ARG A 132 10.25 11.61 12.03
CA ARG A 132 11.03 12.10 10.88
C ARG A 132 10.36 13.30 10.18
N ILE A 133 9.90 14.27 10.97
CA ILE A 133 9.35 15.53 10.47
C ILE A 133 10.51 16.51 10.24
N PHE A 134 10.76 16.90 8.98
CA PHE A 134 11.94 17.67 8.61
C PHE A 134 11.67 19.13 8.29
N ASP A 135 10.55 19.43 7.63
CA ASP A 135 10.18 20.78 7.27
C ASP A 135 9.62 21.55 8.48
N ASP A 136 10.04 22.81 8.60
CA ASP A 136 9.67 23.64 9.74
C ASP A 136 8.16 23.89 9.86
N PRO A 137 7.41 24.13 8.77
CA PRO A 137 5.95 24.25 8.85
C PRO A 137 5.28 23.02 9.47
N SER A 138 5.71 21.80 9.11
CA SER A 138 5.19 20.56 9.72
C SER A 138 5.62 20.39 11.17
N LYS A 139 6.87 20.77 11.54
CA LYS A 139 7.30 20.76 12.95
C LYS A 139 6.43 21.69 13.81
N VAL A 140 6.18 22.90 13.32
CA VAL A 140 5.31 23.89 14.00
C VAL A 140 3.88 23.36 14.09
N ALA A 141 3.30 22.87 12.99
CA ALA A 141 1.94 22.32 12.99
C ALA A 141 1.80 21.14 13.98
N PHE A 142 2.80 20.25 14.02
CA PHE A 142 2.83 19.14 14.97
C PHE A 142 2.94 19.63 16.42
N ALA A 143 3.86 20.55 16.72
CA ALA A 143 4.01 21.10 18.07
C ALA A 143 2.74 21.82 18.52
N MET A 144 2.11 22.62 17.65
CA MET A 144 0.82 23.27 17.92
C MET A 144 -0.31 22.27 18.20
N SER A 145 -0.33 21.12 17.50
CA SER A 145 -1.32 20.06 17.75
C SER A 145 -1.22 19.47 19.16
N CYS A 146 -0.03 19.56 19.76
CA CYS A 146 0.26 19.11 21.13
C CYS A 146 0.07 20.23 22.17
N LEU A 147 -0.45 21.40 21.79
CA LEU A 147 -0.82 22.45 22.73
C LEU A 147 -2.27 22.26 23.19
N GLY A 148 -2.55 22.57 24.45
CA GLY A 148 -3.88 22.63 25.05
C GLY A 148 -4.13 23.97 25.76
N GLY A 149 -5.34 24.16 26.28
CA GLY A 149 -5.73 25.30 27.12
C GLY A 149 -5.19 26.66 26.68
N ARG A 150 -4.47 27.35 27.58
CA ARG A 150 -3.94 28.71 27.35
C ARG A 150 -2.90 28.74 26.23
N ALA A 151 -2.02 27.74 26.17
CA ALA A 151 -1.01 27.65 25.12
C ALA A 151 -1.62 27.49 23.73
N ARG A 152 -2.69 26.69 23.61
CA ARG A 152 -3.44 26.56 22.35
C ARG A 152 -4.08 27.89 21.94
N SER A 153 -4.81 28.54 22.85
CA SER A 153 -5.45 29.83 22.56
C SER A 153 -4.44 30.90 22.16
N TRP A 154 -3.27 30.94 22.82
CA TRP A 154 -2.17 31.84 22.46
C TRP A 154 -1.66 31.58 21.04
N ALA A 155 -1.34 30.32 20.71
CA ALA A 155 -0.73 29.98 19.42
C ALA A 155 -1.68 30.26 18.24
N TYR A 156 -2.96 29.87 18.37
CA TYR A 156 -3.96 30.15 17.33
C TYR A 156 -4.37 31.63 17.27
N GLY A 157 -4.34 32.33 18.40
CA GLY A 157 -4.53 33.79 18.44
C GLY A 157 -3.47 34.51 17.62
N ARG A 158 -2.20 34.11 17.72
CA ARG A 158 -1.13 34.65 16.87
C ARG A 158 -1.36 34.34 15.39
N ARG A 159 -1.73 33.10 15.05
CA ARG A 159 -2.04 32.71 13.65
C ARG A 159 -3.21 33.47 13.02
N LEU A 160 -4.20 33.87 13.81
CA LEU A 160 -5.31 34.67 13.32
C LEU A 160 -4.88 36.09 12.97
N THR A 161 -3.91 36.65 13.69
CA THR A 161 -3.37 37.99 13.44
C THR A 161 -2.33 37.98 12.32
N ASP A 162 -1.52 36.93 12.23
CA ASP A 162 -0.50 36.74 11.21
C ASP A 162 -0.47 35.27 10.76
N ALA A 163 -0.93 35.01 9.55
CA ALA A 163 -0.97 33.67 8.99
C ALA A 163 0.42 33.06 8.78
N THR A 164 1.46 33.90 8.69
CA THR A 164 2.86 33.51 8.52
C THR A 164 3.63 33.44 9.83
N CYS A 165 2.96 33.65 10.98
CA CYS A 165 3.66 33.56 12.27
C CYS A 165 4.27 32.17 12.46
N PHE A 166 5.42 32.16 13.15
CA PHE A 166 6.27 30.99 13.32
C PHE A 166 6.85 30.47 12.00
N GLY A 167 7.64 31.32 11.32
CA GLY A 167 8.27 30.98 10.05
C GLY A 167 9.22 29.80 10.17
N THR A 168 9.85 29.63 11.34
CA THR A 168 10.66 28.46 11.67
C THR A 168 10.24 27.80 12.99
N TYR A 169 10.61 26.53 13.15
CA TYR A 169 10.39 25.83 14.41
C TYR A 169 11.24 26.40 15.57
N ALA A 170 12.40 26.99 15.27
CA ALA A 170 13.22 27.67 16.27
C ALA A 170 12.51 28.92 16.81
N GLU A 171 11.98 29.77 15.92
CA GLU A 171 11.18 30.95 16.29
C GLU A 171 9.96 30.55 17.15
N PHE A 172 9.24 29.50 16.75
CA PHE A 172 8.14 28.97 17.56
C PHE A 172 8.57 28.64 18.99
N LYS A 173 9.69 27.94 19.18
CA LYS A 173 10.19 27.58 20.51
C LYS A 173 10.60 28.81 21.32
N GLU A 174 11.21 29.82 20.71
CA GLU A 174 11.60 31.06 21.39
C GLU A 174 10.38 31.87 21.82
N GLU A 175 9.42 32.09 20.93
CA GLU A 175 8.20 32.82 21.28
C GLU A 175 7.37 32.09 22.34
N LEU A 176 7.29 30.76 22.28
CA LEU A 176 6.61 29.97 23.29
C LEU A 176 7.28 30.09 24.66
N ARG A 177 8.62 30.13 24.72
CA ARG A 177 9.34 30.40 25.97
C ARG A 177 9.08 31.80 26.48
N GLN A 178 9.14 32.82 25.64
CA GLN A 178 8.83 34.19 26.06
C GLN A 178 7.41 34.33 26.61
N ALA A 179 6.45 33.57 26.09
CA ALA A 179 5.06 33.62 26.51
C ALA A 179 4.77 32.86 27.82
N PHE A 180 5.51 31.79 28.12
CA PHE A 180 5.14 30.85 29.19
C PHE A 180 6.27 30.50 30.17
N GLU A 181 7.51 30.90 29.91
CA GLU A 181 8.60 30.74 30.88
C GLU A 181 8.45 31.80 31.99
N PRO A 182 8.56 31.41 33.27
CA PRO A 182 8.51 32.36 34.37
C PRO A 182 9.65 33.39 34.24
N PRO A 183 9.45 34.65 34.68
CA PRO A 183 10.55 35.60 34.82
C PRO A 183 11.65 34.96 35.67
N LYS A 184 12.88 34.95 35.17
CA LYS A 184 14.05 34.59 35.98
C LYS A 184 14.19 35.71 37.01
N ASN A 185 13.72 35.47 38.24
CA ASN A 185 13.92 36.37 39.36
C ASN A 185 15.42 36.67 39.46
N GLU A 186 15.78 37.93 39.25
CA GLU A 186 17.04 38.50 39.71
C GLU A 186 16.91 38.62 41.22
N PHE A 187 17.47 37.65 41.95
CA PHE A 187 17.71 37.76 43.38
C PHE A 187 18.95 38.61 43.64
#